data_AF-A0A7J7PP90-F1
#
_entry.id   AF-A0A7J7PP90-F1
#
_cell.length_a   1.000
_cell.length_b   1.000
_cell.length_c   1.000
_cell.angle_alpha   90.00
_cell.angle_beta   90.00
_cell.angle_gamma   90.00
#
_symmetry.space_group_name_H-M   'P 1'
#
loop_
_entity.id
_entity.type
_entity.pdbx_description
1 polymer ?
#
loop_
_entity_poly.entity_id
_entity_poly.type
_entity_poly.pdbx_seq_one_letter_code
_entity_poly.pdbx_strand_id
1 'polypeptide(L)'
;MPFGLVQGGVRLSVSLMSHFCASVLGPEPQLLASYLPHIAHTCAFSLFAESVTQQAALQQQKCDASVLLPTRVVLCNFLLQLARSQSQPEFVRGLLLHLLDIAQAAAAPYAWLAGREAGQGSAANSIKVAVWQALCLLAPWLDDDLAQGALQRGWQSLLSCHQHGNIRPQVQLFLLALLRHRPDSVARCLLPALSAYEATSYQVTVSIIILVLFLLLESGPGDSPHFMPLLRALLPWALHHRHAVRVPVQALLHVIFSRHMEAIQQQLGGQDGQLLQQVERFLQENDETSKLRERQALVDLQGFSLAHETSLQGVFGVSVMHTAGCARRPSLHLHSHQQSALGLCAVLCSCVHVTAEQGSNKLAACVCTDGSAAR
;
A
#
# COMPACT_ATOMS: atom_id res chain seq x y z
N MET A 1 -0.30 -3.43 -32.27
CA MET A 1 0.15 -3.58 -30.87
C MET A 1 -0.90 -4.23 -29.97
N PRO A 2 -2.13 -3.70 -29.81
CA PRO A 2 -3.11 -4.28 -28.87
C PRO A 2 -3.48 -5.74 -29.19
N PHE A 3 -3.63 -6.08 -30.47
CA PHE A 3 -4.00 -7.42 -30.93
C PHE A 3 -2.97 -8.52 -30.59
N GLY A 4 -1.67 -8.24 -30.80
CA GLY A 4 -0.59 -9.21 -30.56
C GLY A 4 -0.30 -9.46 -29.07
N LEU A 5 -0.61 -8.49 -28.21
CA LEU A 5 -0.47 -8.61 -26.76
C LEU A 5 -1.57 -9.48 -26.12
N VAL A 6 -2.63 -9.80 -26.87
CA VAL A 6 -3.82 -10.49 -26.35
C VAL A 6 -3.90 -11.92 -26.87
N GLN A 7 -3.64 -12.16 -28.16
CA GLN A 7 -3.77 -13.51 -28.76
C GLN A 7 -2.49 -14.36 -28.69
N GLY A 8 -1.33 -13.76 -28.44
CA GLY A 8 -0.02 -14.43 -28.52
C GLY A 8 0.40 -15.25 -27.31
N GLY A 9 -0.42 -15.31 -26.26
CA GLY A 9 -0.03 -15.84 -24.96
C GLY A 9 1.02 -14.99 -24.24
N VAL A 10 1.20 -15.24 -22.94
CA VAL A 10 2.04 -14.44 -22.02
C VAL A 10 3.45 -14.17 -22.56
N ARG A 11 4.08 -15.15 -23.19
CA ARG A 11 5.45 -15.04 -23.72
C ARG A 11 5.56 -14.04 -24.86
N LEU A 12 4.59 -14.02 -25.79
CA LEU A 12 4.60 -13.05 -26.89
C LEU A 12 4.33 -11.66 -26.33
N SER A 13 3.38 -11.52 -25.42
CA SER A 13 3.02 -10.23 -24.83
C SER A 13 4.18 -9.59 -24.07
N VAL A 14 4.90 -10.37 -23.27
CA VAL A 14 6.13 -9.96 -22.59
C VAL A 14 7.22 -9.58 -23.59
N SER A 15 7.40 -10.36 -24.66
CA SER A 15 8.42 -10.09 -25.68
C SER A 15 8.13 -8.80 -26.45
N LEU A 16 6.87 -8.59 -26.85
CA LEU A 16 6.42 -7.38 -27.53
C LEU A 16 6.55 -6.16 -26.63
N MET A 17 6.16 -6.25 -25.36
CA MET A 17 6.30 -5.15 -24.41
C MET A 17 7.77 -4.83 -24.11
N SER A 18 8.62 -5.85 -23.97
CA SER A 18 10.05 -5.66 -23.81
C SER A 18 10.66 -4.98 -25.03
N HIS A 19 10.27 -5.40 -26.23
CA HIS A 19 10.71 -4.77 -27.47
C HIS A 19 10.21 -3.33 -27.59
N PHE A 20 8.95 -3.06 -27.25
CA PHE A 20 8.38 -1.72 -27.22
C PHE A 20 9.14 -0.81 -26.25
N CYS A 21 9.40 -1.26 -25.02
CA CYS A 21 10.16 -0.49 -24.03
C CYS A 21 11.59 -0.20 -24.51
N ALA A 22 12.28 -1.20 -25.10
CA ALA A 22 13.68 -1.04 -25.50
C ALA A 22 13.87 -0.28 -26.82
N SER A 23 12.96 -0.47 -27.79
CA SER A 23 13.18 -0.07 -29.19
C SER A 23 12.29 1.10 -29.62
N VAL A 24 11.14 1.30 -28.97
CA VAL A 24 10.19 2.36 -29.33
C VAL A 24 10.16 3.44 -28.26
N LEU A 25 10.08 3.05 -26.99
CA LEU A 25 10.14 3.95 -25.85
C LEU A 25 11.57 4.22 -25.38
N GLY A 26 12.60 3.84 -26.16
CA GLY A 26 14.00 4.03 -25.79
C GLY A 26 14.31 5.46 -25.30
N PRO A 27 15.53 5.76 -24.83
CA PRO A 27 15.84 6.99 -24.10
C PRO A 27 15.55 8.32 -24.84
N GLU A 28 15.14 8.26 -26.12
CA GLU A 28 14.69 9.40 -26.91
C GLU A 28 13.44 10.08 -26.30
N PRO A 29 13.54 11.36 -25.88
CA PRO A 29 12.49 12.07 -25.14
C PRO A 29 11.17 12.21 -25.90
N GLN A 30 11.23 12.34 -27.22
CA GLN A 30 10.11 12.83 -28.03
C GLN A 30 8.97 11.82 -28.15
N LEU A 31 9.30 10.52 -28.24
CA LEU A 31 8.28 9.48 -28.35
C LEU A 31 7.57 9.23 -27.02
N LEU A 32 8.29 9.26 -25.90
CA LEU A 32 7.73 9.02 -24.56
C LEU A 32 6.55 9.94 -24.24
N ALA A 33 6.69 11.25 -24.49
CA ALA A 33 5.63 12.22 -24.25
C ALA A 33 4.36 11.91 -25.07
N SER A 34 4.53 11.53 -26.34
CA SER A 34 3.41 11.19 -27.23
C SER A 34 2.66 9.93 -26.80
N TYR A 35 3.35 8.99 -26.14
CA TYR A 35 2.78 7.75 -25.64
C TYR A 35 2.32 7.83 -24.17
N LEU A 36 2.44 8.97 -23.48
CA LEU A 36 2.11 9.09 -22.06
C LEU A 36 0.70 8.56 -21.71
N PRO A 37 -0.38 8.91 -22.43
CA PRO A 37 -1.71 8.37 -22.11
C PRO A 37 -1.78 6.85 -22.29
N HIS A 38 -1.08 6.30 -23.28
CA HIS A 38 -1.05 4.86 -23.55
C HIS A 38 -0.22 4.09 -22.51
N ILE A 39 0.90 4.67 -22.06
CA ILE A 39 1.74 4.11 -21.00
C ILE A 39 0.97 4.11 -19.68
N ALA A 40 0.34 5.23 -19.32
CA ALA A 40 -0.50 5.31 -18.13
C ALA A 40 -1.68 4.34 -18.20
N HIS A 41 -2.32 4.24 -19.36
CA HIS A 41 -3.37 3.25 -19.60
C HIS A 41 -2.86 1.82 -19.41
N THR A 42 -1.67 1.49 -19.90
CA THR A 42 -1.08 0.14 -19.73
C THR A 42 -0.64 -0.12 -18.28
N CYS A 43 -0.29 0.91 -17.51
CA CYS A 43 -0.07 0.77 -16.07
C CYS A 43 -1.38 0.49 -15.32
N ALA A 44 -2.46 1.17 -15.72
CA ALA A 44 -3.79 1.02 -15.16
C ALA A 44 -4.47 -0.31 -15.56
N PHE A 45 -4.19 -0.79 -16.78
CA PHE A 45 -4.76 -1.98 -17.37
C PHE A 45 -3.69 -3.02 -17.68
N SER A 46 -3.75 -4.15 -16.98
CA SER A 46 -3.16 -5.38 -17.49
C SER A 46 -4.05 -5.85 -18.66
N LEU A 47 -3.55 -5.75 -19.90
CA LEU A 47 -4.34 -5.79 -21.14
C LEU A 47 -5.45 -6.86 -21.21
N PHE A 48 -6.70 -6.41 -21.29
CA PHE A 48 -7.75 -7.10 -22.04
C PHE A 48 -8.10 -6.21 -23.24
N ALA A 49 -7.77 -6.65 -24.44
CA ALA A 49 -8.64 -6.45 -25.61
C ALA A 49 -9.40 -7.79 -25.74
N GLU A 50 -10.65 -7.90 -26.12
CA GLU A 50 -11.51 -7.10 -26.96
C GLU A 50 -12.96 -7.22 -26.44
N SER A 51 -13.84 -6.35 -26.95
CA SER A 51 -15.30 -6.39 -26.71
C SER A 51 -15.75 -6.21 -25.26
N VAL A 52 -15.50 -5.02 -24.73
CA VAL A 52 -16.34 -4.52 -23.66
C VAL A 52 -16.93 -3.20 -24.14
N THR A 53 -18.07 -3.30 -24.83
CA THR A 53 -19.11 -2.29 -24.62
C THR A 53 -19.24 -2.11 -23.11
N GLN A 54 -19.44 -0.88 -22.61
CA GLN A 54 -19.50 -0.57 -21.17
C GLN A 54 -20.31 -1.58 -20.31
N GLN A 55 -21.21 -2.35 -20.91
CA GLN A 55 -21.93 -3.50 -20.35
C GLN A 55 -21.08 -4.73 -19.95
N ALA A 56 -20.00 -5.11 -20.62
CA ALA A 56 -19.24 -6.33 -20.22
C ALA A 56 -18.22 -6.08 -19.08
N ALA A 57 -17.84 -4.82 -18.81
CA ALA A 57 -17.10 -4.44 -17.59
C ALA A 57 -18.03 -4.45 -16.37
N LEU A 58 -19.33 -4.25 -16.60
CA LEU A 58 -20.40 -4.43 -15.60
C LEU A 58 -20.74 -5.91 -15.39
N GLN A 59 -20.56 -6.76 -16.40
CA GLN A 59 -20.79 -8.22 -16.31
C GLN A 59 -19.53 -8.98 -15.87
N GLN A 60 -19.17 -8.85 -14.59
CA GLN A 60 -18.50 -9.82 -13.68
C GLN A 60 -17.68 -11.02 -14.24
N GLN A 61 -17.03 -10.97 -15.41
CA GLN A 61 -16.12 -12.02 -15.84
C GLN A 61 -14.83 -11.92 -15.01
N LYS A 62 -14.64 -12.91 -14.12
CA LYS A 62 -13.39 -13.10 -13.38
C LYS A 62 -12.25 -13.27 -14.36
N CYS A 63 -11.47 -12.21 -14.55
CA CYS A 63 -10.23 -12.26 -15.30
C CYS A 63 -9.13 -12.89 -14.43
N ASP A 64 -8.42 -13.88 -14.95
CA ASP A 64 -7.30 -14.50 -14.23
C ASP A 64 -6.08 -13.56 -14.29
N ALA A 65 -5.82 -12.86 -13.19
CA ALA A 65 -4.75 -11.87 -13.07
C ALA A 65 -3.35 -12.45 -13.37
N SER A 66 -3.18 -13.77 -13.33
CA SER A 66 -1.92 -14.48 -13.59
C SER A 66 -1.45 -14.38 -15.06
N VAL A 67 -2.35 -14.15 -16.02
CA VAL A 67 -2.03 -14.13 -17.46
C VAL A 67 -1.40 -12.80 -17.91
N LEU A 68 -1.65 -11.69 -17.21
CA LEU A 68 -1.36 -10.33 -17.72
C LEU A 68 -0.41 -9.50 -16.85
N LEU A 69 -0.17 -9.93 -15.60
CA LEU A 69 0.82 -9.34 -14.70
C LEU A 69 2.22 -9.19 -15.34
N PRO A 70 2.73 -10.14 -16.15
CA PRO A 70 4.09 -10.06 -16.67
C PRO A 70 4.36 -8.84 -17.58
N THR A 71 3.39 -8.44 -18.40
CA THR A 71 3.52 -7.29 -19.31
C THR A 71 3.63 -5.98 -18.53
N ARG A 72 2.80 -5.81 -17.50
CA ARG A 72 2.84 -4.63 -16.62
C ARG A 72 4.14 -4.59 -15.81
N VAL A 73 4.62 -5.73 -15.32
CA VAL A 73 5.91 -5.82 -14.62
C VAL A 73 7.05 -5.34 -15.52
N VAL A 74 7.08 -5.74 -16.80
CA VAL A 74 8.09 -5.25 -17.76
C VAL A 74 8.02 -3.74 -17.92
N LEU A 75 6.82 -3.20 -18.15
CA LEU A 75 6.64 -1.75 -18.30
C LEU A 75 7.05 -0.99 -17.03
N CYS A 76 6.57 -1.42 -15.86
CA CYS A 76 6.93 -0.80 -14.58
C CYS A 76 8.44 -0.88 -14.29
N ASN A 77 9.11 -1.98 -14.68
CA ASN A 77 10.56 -2.08 -14.57
C ASN A 77 11.28 -1.05 -15.46
N PHE A 78 10.82 -0.88 -16.70
CA PHE A 78 11.34 0.14 -17.60
C PHE A 78 11.14 1.55 -17.02
N LEU A 79 9.93 1.87 -16.53
CA LEU A 79 9.62 3.16 -15.91
C LEU A 79 10.46 3.42 -14.67
N LEU A 80 10.71 2.39 -13.86
CA LEU A 80 11.57 2.48 -12.68
C LEU A 80 13.03 2.75 -13.06
N GLN A 81 13.53 2.17 -14.16
CA GLN A 81 14.86 2.46 -14.70
C GLN A 81 14.96 3.90 -15.21
N LEU A 82 13.92 4.41 -15.88
CA LEU A 82 13.84 5.82 -16.29
C LEU A 82 13.88 6.76 -15.08
N ALA A 83 13.06 6.49 -14.06
CA ALA A 83 13.02 7.30 -12.84
C ALA A 83 14.37 7.30 -12.09
N ARG A 84 15.00 6.13 -11.95
CA ARG A 84 16.32 5.97 -11.33
C ARG A 84 17.44 6.69 -12.06
N SER A 85 17.45 6.62 -13.39
CA SER A 85 18.48 7.24 -14.20
C SER A 85 18.32 8.76 -14.32
N GLN A 86 17.16 9.31 -13.92
CA GLN A 86 16.80 10.72 -14.10
C GLN A 86 16.95 11.20 -15.56
N SER A 87 16.88 10.28 -16.52
CA SER A 87 17.08 10.58 -17.94
C SER A 87 15.90 11.37 -18.54
N GLN A 88 14.70 11.19 -18.00
CA GLN A 88 13.46 11.78 -18.50
C GLN A 88 12.55 12.26 -17.34
N PRO A 89 13.00 13.23 -16.52
CA PRO A 89 12.30 13.63 -15.31
C PRO A 89 10.90 14.21 -15.61
N GLU A 90 10.77 15.05 -16.64
CA GLU A 90 9.48 15.64 -17.02
C GLU A 90 8.45 14.60 -17.47
N PHE A 91 8.89 13.55 -18.17
CA PHE A 91 8.01 12.45 -18.54
C PHE A 91 7.54 11.68 -17.29
N VAL A 92 8.43 11.37 -16.35
CA VAL A 92 8.08 10.67 -15.11
C VAL A 92 7.12 11.52 -14.27
N ARG A 93 7.36 12.83 -14.17
CA ARG A 93 6.46 13.80 -13.50
C ARG A 93 5.08 13.79 -14.14
N GLY A 94 5.01 13.93 -15.48
CA GLY A 94 3.75 13.92 -16.23
C GLY A 94 3.00 12.60 -16.10
N LEU A 95 3.71 11.47 -16.18
CA LEU A 95 3.12 10.14 -16.00
C LEU A 95 2.51 9.99 -14.61
N LEU A 96 3.24 10.42 -13.57
CA LEU A 96 2.76 10.33 -12.20
C LEU A 96 1.50 11.18 -11.97
N LEU A 97 1.49 12.41 -12.46
CA LEU A 97 0.30 13.27 -12.39
C LEU A 97 -0.89 12.62 -13.09
N HIS A 98 -0.67 12.04 -14.27
CA HIS A 98 -1.73 11.35 -15.01
C HIS A 98 -2.22 10.10 -14.28
N LEU A 99 -1.34 9.32 -13.66
CA LEU A 99 -1.72 8.18 -12.83
C LEU A 99 -2.53 8.62 -11.60
N LEU A 100 -2.17 9.73 -10.95
CA LEU A 100 -2.99 10.30 -9.88
C LEU A 100 -4.36 10.77 -10.38
N ASP A 101 -4.44 11.36 -11.58
CA ASP A 101 -5.70 11.73 -12.21
C ASP A 101 -6.59 10.51 -12.47
N ILE A 102 -6.00 9.40 -12.89
CA ILE A 102 -6.72 8.12 -13.02
C ILE A 102 -7.18 7.62 -11.64
N ALA A 103 -6.29 7.60 -10.65
CA ALA A 103 -6.58 7.10 -9.29
C ALA A 103 -7.74 7.85 -8.62
N GLN A 104 -7.85 9.15 -8.89
CA GLN A 104 -8.90 10.03 -8.37
C GLN A 104 -10.10 10.18 -9.32
N ALA A 105 -10.11 9.46 -10.45
CA ALA A 105 -11.15 9.57 -11.48
C ALA A 105 -11.32 11.00 -12.05
N ALA A 106 -10.26 11.81 -12.01
CA ALA A 106 -10.21 13.15 -12.59
C ALA A 106 -9.87 13.14 -14.09
N ALA A 107 -9.23 12.07 -14.59
CA ALA A 107 -9.00 11.88 -16.02
C ALA A 107 -10.33 11.50 -16.71
N ALA A 108 -10.75 12.25 -17.72
CA ALA A 108 -12.05 12.07 -18.39
C ALA A 108 -12.34 10.62 -18.86
N PRO A 109 -11.39 9.87 -19.46
CA PRO A 109 -11.62 8.47 -19.84
C PRO A 109 -11.87 7.51 -18.65
N TYR A 110 -11.56 7.96 -17.44
CA TYR A 110 -11.59 7.21 -16.20
C TYR A 110 -12.60 7.77 -15.18
N ALA A 111 -13.44 8.74 -15.56
CA ALA A 111 -14.43 9.33 -14.67
C ALA A 111 -15.38 8.29 -14.04
N TRP A 112 -15.61 7.18 -14.74
CA TRP A 112 -16.41 6.04 -14.26
C TRP A 112 -15.80 5.34 -13.03
N LEU A 113 -14.50 5.53 -12.74
CA LEU A 113 -13.85 5.05 -11.53
C LEU A 113 -14.28 5.83 -10.28
N ALA A 114 -14.99 6.96 -10.40
CA ALA A 114 -15.49 7.71 -9.25
C ALA A 114 -16.53 6.91 -8.44
N GLY A 115 -17.21 5.96 -9.07
CA GLY A 115 -18.15 5.06 -8.42
C GLY A 115 -17.48 4.12 -7.41
N ARG A 116 -18.26 3.70 -6.40
CA ARG A 116 -17.87 2.64 -5.47
C ARG A 116 -17.68 1.33 -6.22
N GLU A 117 -16.64 0.57 -5.89
CA GLU A 117 -16.38 -0.72 -6.53
C GLU A 117 -17.43 -1.75 -6.11
N ALA A 118 -17.92 -2.55 -7.07
CA ALA A 118 -18.88 -3.62 -6.79
C ALA A 118 -18.30 -4.75 -5.92
N GLY A 119 -16.97 -4.87 -5.87
CA GLY A 119 -16.25 -5.83 -5.06
C GLY A 119 -14.78 -5.97 -5.48
N GLN A 120 -14.03 -6.79 -4.73
CA GLN A 120 -12.60 -7.01 -4.95
C GLN A 120 -12.25 -7.47 -6.37
N GLY A 121 -13.08 -8.33 -6.97
CA GLY A 121 -12.88 -8.87 -8.32
C GLY A 121 -13.36 -7.95 -9.44
N SER A 122 -13.86 -6.75 -9.14
CA SER A 122 -14.35 -5.83 -10.17
C SER A 122 -13.20 -5.21 -10.98
N ALA A 123 -13.48 -4.86 -12.24
CA ALA A 123 -12.53 -4.17 -13.10
C ALA A 123 -12.10 -2.81 -12.49
N ALA A 124 -13.06 -2.05 -11.94
CA ALA A 124 -12.78 -0.78 -11.27
C ALA A 124 -11.76 -0.94 -10.14
N ASN A 125 -11.95 -1.95 -9.27
CA ASN A 125 -11.03 -2.24 -8.18
C ASN A 125 -9.64 -2.63 -8.71
N SER A 126 -9.60 -3.51 -9.70
CA SER A 126 -8.35 -4.02 -10.28
C SER A 126 -7.53 -2.89 -10.89
N ILE A 127 -8.17 -1.95 -11.59
CA ILE A 127 -7.53 -0.76 -12.17
C ILE A 127 -7.01 0.17 -11.07
N LYS A 128 -7.83 0.49 -10.06
CA LYS A 128 -7.39 1.35 -8.95
C LYS A 128 -6.17 0.75 -8.24
N VAL A 129 -6.20 -0.55 -7.94
CA VAL A 129 -5.05 -1.26 -7.37
C VAL A 129 -3.84 -1.15 -8.29
N ALA A 130 -3.98 -1.43 -9.59
CA ALA A 130 -2.90 -1.36 -10.57
C ALA A 130 -2.23 0.03 -10.62
N VAL A 131 -3.06 1.07 -10.62
CA VAL A 131 -2.59 2.47 -10.64
C VAL A 131 -1.83 2.79 -9.35
N TRP A 132 -2.37 2.44 -8.18
CA TRP A 132 -1.67 2.67 -6.92
C TRP A 132 -0.37 1.87 -6.81
N GLN A 133 -0.34 0.64 -7.32
CA GLN A 133 0.89 -0.15 -7.41
C GLN A 133 1.97 0.56 -8.25
N ALA A 134 1.60 1.11 -9.41
CA ALA A 134 2.52 1.90 -10.23
C ALA A 134 2.98 3.18 -9.52
N LEU A 135 2.07 3.87 -8.83
CA LEU A 135 2.39 5.04 -8.01
C LEU A 135 3.37 4.70 -6.88
N CYS A 136 3.20 3.57 -6.17
CA CYS A 136 4.12 3.12 -5.12
C CYS A 136 5.54 2.90 -5.64
N LEU A 137 5.70 2.35 -6.85
CA LEU A 137 7.02 2.13 -7.46
C LEU A 137 7.72 3.44 -7.82
N LEU A 138 6.95 4.44 -8.26
CA LEU A 138 7.47 5.73 -8.67
C LEU A 138 7.65 6.70 -7.50
N ALA A 139 6.91 6.52 -6.41
CA ALA A 139 6.90 7.39 -5.22
C ALA A 139 8.29 7.76 -4.64
N PRO A 140 9.27 6.84 -4.58
CA PRO A 140 10.60 7.18 -4.07
C PRO A 140 11.39 8.17 -4.95
N TRP A 141 10.95 8.40 -6.19
CA TRP A 141 11.69 9.15 -7.21
C TRP A 141 11.09 10.52 -7.52
N LEU A 142 10.12 11.00 -6.73
CA LEU A 142 9.56 12.34 -6.89
C LEU A 142 10.49 13.36 -6.22
N ASP A 143 10.72 14.46 -6.92
CA ASP A 143 11.17 15.71 -6.28
C ASP A 143 10.12 16.27 -5.32
N ASP A 144 10.57 17.21 -4.48
CA ASP A 144 9.77 17.73 -3.38
C ASP A 144 8.55 18.54 -3.81
N ASP A 145 8.65 19.28 -4.91
CA ASP A 145 7.54 20.08 -5.45
C ASP A 145 6.36 19.19 -5.84
N LEU A 146 6.63 18.14 -6.61
CA LEU A 146 5.58 17.22 -7.02
C LEU A 146 5.10 16.34 -5.87
N ALA A 147 6.01 15.94 -4.98
CA ALA A 147 5.67 15.09 -3.85
C ALA A 147 4.67 15.75 -2.90
N GLN A 148 4.72 17.07 -2.69
CA GLN A 148 3.73 17.75 -1.84
C GLN A 148 2.32 17.72 -2.46
N GLY A 149 2.20 17.97 -3.76
CA GLY A 149 0.92 17.84 -4.48
C GLY A 149 0.41 16.39 -4.49
N ALA A 150 1.31 15.44 -4.73
CA ALA A 150 1.02 14.01 -4.70
C ALA A 150 0.58 13.53 -3.31
N LEU A 151 1.22 14.03 -2.25
CA LEU A 151 0.87 13.74 -0.86
C LEU A 151 -0.54 14.22 -0.55
N GLN A 152 -0.90 15.44 -0.93
CA GLN A 152 -2.25 15.98 -0.71
C GLN A 152 -3.31 15.11 -1.40
N ARG A 153 -3.04 14.71 -2.65
CA ARG A 153 -3.94 13.87 -3.45
C ARG A 153 -4.10 12.46 -2.86
N GLY A 154 -2.98 11.85 -2.44
CA GLY A 154 -3.00 10.57 -1.73
C GLY A 154 -3.73 10.65 -0.40
N TRP A 155 -3.55 11.75 0.34
CA TRP A 155 -4.23 11.98 1.61
C TRP A 155 -5.74 12.06 1.43
N GLN A 156 -6.21 12.84 0.44
CA GLN A 156 -7.62 12.88 0.07
C GLN A 156 -8.18 11.50 -0.31
N SER A 157 -7.40 10.70 -1.05
CA SER A 157 -7.78 9.33 -1.37
C SER A 157 -7.87 8.44 -0.13
N LEU A 158 -6.99 8.60 0.86
CA LEU A 158 -7.06 7.87 2.12
C LEU A 158 -8.32 8.23 2.93
N LEU A 159 -8.65 9.53 2.97
CA LEU A 159 -9.83 10.04 3.66
C LEU A 159 -11.15 9.61 2.97
N SER A 160 -11.10 9.24 1.69
CA SER A 160 -12.25 8.73 0.97
C SER A 160 -12.75 7.41 1.58
N CYS A 161 -14.04 7.36 1.90
CA CYS A 161 -14.70 6.17 2.44
C CYS A 161 -15.22 5.23 1.34
N HIS A 162 -15.06 5.59 0.06
CA HIS A 162 -15.68 4.88 -1.05
C HIS A 162 -14.81 3.79 -1.68
N GLN A 163 -13.55 3.65 -1.25
CA GLN A 163 -12.62 2.67 -1.79
C GLN A 163 -12.79 1.30 -1.13
N HIS A 164 -12.67 0.25 -1.93
CA HIS A 164 -12.56 -1.12 -1.45
C HIS A 164 -11.33 -1.32 -0.53
N GLY A 165 -11.45 -2.21 0.44
CA GLY A 165 -10.46 -2.37 1.52
C GLY A 165 -9.04 -2.74 1.07
N ASN A 166 -8.88 -3.39 -0.10
CA ASN A 166 -7.57 -3.77 -0.63
C ASN A 166 -6.84 -2.62 -1.37
N ILE A 167 -7.51 -1.49 -1.63
CA ILE A 167 -6.88 -0.29 -2.20
C ILE A 167 -6.16 0.49 -1.09
N ARG A 168 -6.73 0.55 0.12
CA ARG A 168 -6.18 1.34 1.23
C ARG A 168 -4.71 1.03 1.55
N PRO A 169 -4.26 -0.23 1.61
CA PRO A 169 -2.83 -0.55 1.81
C PRO A 169 -1.92 0.06 0.76
N GLN A 170 -2.37 0.14 -0.49
CA GLN A 170 -1.59 0.72 -1.57
C GLN A 170 -1.49 2.24 -1.41
N VAL A 171 -2.58 2.90 -1.01
CA VAL A 171 -2.56 4.34 -0.69
C VAL A 171 -1.66 4.60 0.53
N GLN A 172 -1.72 3.77 1.56
CA GLN A 172 -0.86 3.89 2.74
C GLN A 172 0.61 3.70 2.39
N LEU A 173 0.95 2.70 1.58
CA LEU A 173 2.31 2.47 1.10
C LEU A 173 2.83 3.68 0.29
N PHE A 174 1.99 4.21 -0.60
CA PHE A 174 2.31 5.40 -1.37
C PHE A 174 2.58 6.61 -0.47
N LEU A 175 1.70 6.89 0.50
CA LEU A 175 1.88 7.98 1.45
C LEU A 175 3.12 7.78 2.31
N LEU A 176 3.40 6.56 2.74
CA LEU A 176 4.58 6.21 3.53
C LEU A 176 5.87 6.51 2.75
N ALA A 177 5.92 6.12 1.47
CA ALA A 177 7.03 6.42 0.56
C ALA A 177 7.28 7.93 0.41
N LEU A 178 6.21 8.73 0.31
CA LEU A 178 6.34 10.19 0.22
C LEU A 178 6.76 10.84 1.55
N LEU A 179 6.22 10.37 2.67
CA LEU A 179 6.43 10.94 4.00
C LEU A 179 7.81 10.61 4.57
N ARG A 180 8.42 9.47 4.23
CA ARG A 180 9.71 9.01 4.79
C ARG A 180 10.83 10.03 4.68
N HIS A 181 10.83 10.84 3.61
CA HIS A 181 11.85 11.84 3.33
C HIS A 181 11.38 13.28 3.61
N ARG A 182 10.19 13.46 4.21
CA ARG A 182 9.52 14.78 4.31
C ARG A 182 8.99 15.03 5.73
N PRO A 183 9.88 15.27 6.71
CA PRO A 183 9.50 15.41 8.12
C PRO A 183 8.47 16.53 8.34
N ASP A 184 8.58 17.66 7.66
CA ASP A 184 7.61 18.76 7.78
C ASP A 184 6.18 18.35 7.40
N SER A 185 6.03 17.43 6.45
CA SER A 185 4.73 16.88 6.06
C SER A 185 4.17 15.92 7.11
N VAL A 186 5.03 15.20 7.84
CA VAL A 186 4.62 14.36 8.97
C VAL A 186 4.00 15.22 10.06
N ALA A 187 4.64 16.34 10.42
CA ALA A 187 4.12 17.25 11.44
C ALA A 187 2.80 17.92 11.03
N ARG A 188 2.66 18.30 9.76
CA ARG A 188 1.46 18.96 9.24
C ARG A 188 0.27 18.01 9.05
N CYS A 189 0.52 16.76 8.67
CA CYS A 189 -0.55 15.83 8.31
C CYS A 189 -0.86 14.81 9.42
N LEU A 190 0.16 14.10 9.92
CA LEU A 190 -0.06 12.93 10.79
C LEU A 190 -0.34 13.30 12.25
N LEU A 191 0.43 14.24 12.83
CA LEU A 191 0.25 14.63 14.23
C LEU A 191 -1.16 15.20 14.51
N PRO A 192 -1.69 16.14 13.71
CA PRO A 192 -3.06 16.64 13.92
C PRO A 192 -4.10 15.52 13.72
N ALA A 193 -3.90 14.65 12.73
CA ALA A 193 -4.84 13.59 12.42
C ALA A 193 -4.95 12.54 13.55
N LEU A 194 -3.86 12.23 14.25
CA LEU A 194 -3.88 11.35 15.42
C LEU A 194 -4.63 11.98 16.62
N SER A 195 -4.63 13.31 16.73
CA SER A 195 -5.32 14.03 17.79
C SER A 195 -6.83 14.19 17.55
N ALA A 196 -7.30 14.05 16.30
CA ALA A 196 -8.68 14.31 15.88
C ALA A 196 -9.64 13.11 16.07
N TYR A 197 -9.47 12.38 17.17
CA TYR A 197 -10.11 11.09 17.50
C TYR A 197 -11.61 10.99 17.16
N GLU A 198 -12.39 12.05 17.40
CA GLU A 198 -13.86 12.01 17.32
C GLU A 198 -14.45 12.51 15.98
N ALA A 199 -13.64 13.14 15.13
CA ALA A 199 -14.15 13.88 13.97
C ALA A 199 -14.14 13.09 12.64
N THR A 200 -13.59 11.87 12.63
CA THR A 200 -13.36 11.10 11.39
C THR A 200 -14.00 9.71 11.43
N SER A 201 -14.19 9.11 10.25
CA SER A 201 -14.70 7.74 10.16
C SER A 201 -13.67 6.76 10.72
N TYR A 202 -14.17 5.73 11.40
CA TYR A 202 -13.32 4.71 12.03
C TYR A 202 -12.28 4.10 11.09
N GLN A 203 -12.65 3.84 9.82
CA GLN A 203 -11.74 3.26 8.83
C GLN A 203 -10.57 4.20 8.50
N VAL A 204 -10.85 5.50 8.44
CA VAL A 204 -9.83 6.53 8.20
C VAL A 204 -8.89 6.60 9.39
N THR A 205 -9.42 6.64 10.61
CA THR A 205 -8.65 6.64 11.85
C THR A 205 -7.68 5.46 11.93
N VAL A 206 -8.17 4.23 11.71
CA VAL A 206 -7.32 3.02 11.67
C VAL A 206 -6.24 3.14 10.60
N SER A 207 -6.59 3.68 9.43
CA SER A 207 -5.64 3.82 8.33
C SER A 207 -4.50 4.79 8.65
N ILE A 208 -4.79 5.89 9.35
CA ILE A 208 -3.80 6.86 9.81
C ILE A 208 -2.88 6.23 10.86
N ILE A 209 -3.44 5.48 11.82
CA ILE A 209 -2.67 4.78 12.85
C ILE A 209 -1.69 3.80 12.22
N ILE A 210 -2.16 2.96 11.29
CA ILE A 210 -1.30 2.01 10.57
C ILE A 210 -0.19 2.76 9.82
N LEU A 211 -0.52 3.84 9.11
CA LEU A 211 0.47 4.65 8.39
C LEU A 211 1.55 5.18 9.35
N VAL A 212 1.18 5.67 10.53
CA VAL A 212 2.14 6.15 11.52
C VAL A 212 2.99 5.01 12.08
N LEU A 213 2.40 3.88 12.41
CA LEU A 213 3.13 2.72 12.94
C LEU A 213 4.21 2.24 11.96
N PHE A 214 3.88 2.13 10.67
CA PHE A 214 4.87 1.75 9.66
C PHE A 214 5.92 2.84 9.40
N LEU A 215 5.55 4.13 9.55
CA LEU A 215 6.52 5.23 9.49
C LEU A 215 7.53 5.16 10.64
N LEU A 216 7.08 4.86 11.86
CA LEU A 216 7.95 4.64 13.02
C LEU A 216 8.75 3.34 12.91
N LEU A 217 8.20 2.30 12.31
CA LEU A 217 8.94 1.06 12.09
C LEU A 217 10.11 1.29 11.13
N GLU A 218 9.86 2.03 10.04
CA GLU A 218 10.85 2.35 9.02
C GLU A 218 11.85 3.43 9.46
N SER A 219 11.41 4.41 10.24
CA SER A 219 12.24 5.55 10.67
C SER A 219 12.69 5.33 12.10
N GLY A 220 13.99 5.29 12.39
CA GLY A 220 14.46 5.26 13.77
C GLY A 220 14.32 6.63 14.48
N PRO A 221 14.50 6.68 15.81
CA PRO A 221 14.54 7.94 16.57
C PRO A 221 15.63 8.91 16.08
N GLY A 222 16.73 8.38 15.55
CA GLY A 222 17.81 9.19 14.95
C GLY A 222 17.49 9.74 13.56
N ASP A 223 16.56 9.12 12.83
CA ASP A 223 16.27 9.46 11.43
C ASP A 223 15.11 10.45 11.27
N SER A 224 14.29 10.62 12.32
CA SER A 224 13.08 11.44 12.25
C SER A 224 12.90 12.28 13.50
N PRO A 225 12.87 13.63 13.39
CA PRO A 225 12.61 14.51 14.54
C PRO A 225 11.19 14.35 15.10
N HIS A 226 10.29 13.70 14.35
CA HIS A 226 8.92 13.45 14.75
C HIS A 226 8.68 12.05 15.32
N PHE A 227 9.72 11.22 15.42
CA PHE A 227 9.61 9.87 15.98
C PHE A 227 8.98 9.88 17.37
N MET A 228 9.58 10.61 18.31
CA MET A 228 9.10 10.65 19.70
C MET A 228 7.71 11.30 19.85
N PRO A 229 7.41 12.45 19.19
CA PRO A 229 6.05 12.99 19.16
C PRO A 229 4.99 12.00 18.66
N LEU A 230 5.26 11.30 17.55
CA LEU A 230 4.34 10.32 16.99
C LEU A 230 4.17 9.09 17.88
N LEU A 231 5.27 8.57 18.44
CA LEU A 231 5.22 7.43 19.36
C LEU A 231 4.35 7.76 20.57
N ARG A 232 4.56 8.94 21.20
CA ARG A 232 3.74 9.39 22.32
C ARG A 232 2.26 9.54 21.95
N ALA A 233 1.97 10.09 20.78
CA ALA A 233 0.59 10.21 20.28
C ALA A 233 -0.07 8.85 19.99
N LEU A 234 0.72 7.81 19.70
CA LEU A 234 0.25 6.46 19.42
C LEU A 234 -0.02 5.62 20.68
N LEU A 235 0.69 5.85 21.80
CA LEU A 235 0.56 5.03 23.00
C LEU A 235 -0.88 4.87 23.52
N PRO A 236 -1.74 5.91 23.57
CA PRO A 236 -3.13 5.75 23.99
C PRO A 236 -3.92 4.74 23.15
N TRP A 237 -3.57 4.58 21.88
CA TRP A 237 -4.23 3.65 20.96
C TRP A 237 -3.95 2.18 21.28
N ALA A 238 -2.86 1.89 22.01
CA ALA A 238 -2.56 0.56 22.53
C ALA A 238 -3.51 0.13 23.66
N LEU A 239 -4.29 1.06 24.20
CA LEU A 239 -5.31 0.81 25.23
C LEU A 239 -6.73 1.07 24.71
N HIS A 240 -6.87 1.27 23.40
CA HIS A 240 -8.14 1.61 22.78
C HIS A 240 -9.20 0.52 23.00
N HIS A 241 -10.45 0.92 23.27
CA HIS A 241 -11.54 -0.03 23.57
C HIS A 241 -11.84 -0.97 22.40
N ARG A 242 -11.76 -0.48 21.14
CA ARG A 242 -11.94 -1.29 19.94
C ARG A 242 -10.75 -2.22 19.70
N HIS A 243 -11.02 -3.52 19.74
CA HIS A 243 -10.04 -4.58 19.50
C HIS A 243 -9.31 -4.43 18.16
N ALA A 244 -10.03 -4.08 17.08
CA ALA A 244 -9.46 -3.92 15.74
C ALA A 244 -8.48 -2.73 15.59
N VAL A 245 -8.41 -1.82 16.57
CA VAL A 245 -7.35 -0.79 16.67
C VAL A 245 -6.26 -1.24 17.62
N ARG A 246 -6.66 -1.69 18.80
CA ARG A 246 -5.74 -2.04 19.88
C ARG A 246 -4.73 -3.10 19.46
N VAL A 247 -5.22 -4.18 18.84
CA VAL A 247 -4.41 -5.32 18.40
C VAL A 247 -3.30 -4.96 17.42
N PRO A 248 -3.56 -4.31 16.28
CA PRO A 248 -2.48 -3.94 15.36
C PRO A 248 -1.52 -2.93 15.97
N VAL A 249 -1.99 -2.02 16.82
CA VAL A 249 -1.13 -1.05 17.53
C VAL A 249 -0.17 -1.77 18.47
N GLN A 250 -0.67 -2.66 19.32
CA GLN A 250 0.17 -3.43 20.27
C GLN A 250 1.19 -4.30 19.54
N ALA A 251 0.79 -4.96 18.47
CA ALA A 251 1.66 -5.78 17.65
C ALA A 251 2.81 -4.98 17.02
N LEU A 252 2.49 -3.86 16.36
CA LEU A 252 3.50 -3.03 15.70
C LEU A 252 4.36 -2.26 16.71
N LEU A 253 3.80 -1.81 17.84
CA LEU A 253 4.60 -1.20 18.92
C LEU A 253 5.63 -2.18 19.48
N HIS A 254 5.28 -3.46 19.64
CA HIS A 254 6.24 -4.47 20.05
C HIS A 254 7.41 -4.54 19.06
N VAL A 255 7.14 -4.59 17.75
CA VAL A 255 8.20 -4.61 16.72
C VAL A 255 9.04 -3.33 16.72
N ILE A 256 8.40 -2.16 16.86
CA ILE A 256 9.09 -0.86 16.96
C ILE A 256 10.03 -0.85 18.16
N PHE A 257 9.57 -1.31 19.32
CA PHE A 257 10.41 -1.43 20.52
C PHE A 257 11.55 -2.42 20.29
N SER A 258 11.28 -3.63 19.79
CA SER A 258 12.33 -4.61 19.50
C SER A 258 13.41 -4.07 18.54
N ARG A 259 13.04 -3.18 17.60
CA ARG A 259 13.98 -2.61 16.62
C ARG A 259 14.71 -1.36 17.11
N HIS A 260 14.05 -0.53 17.91
CA HIS A 260 14.50 0.84 18.21
C HIS A 260 14.64 1.15 19.71
N MET A 261 14.39 0.21 20.63
CA MET A 261 14.32 0.51 22.07
C MET A 261 15.60 1.17 22.61
N GLU A 262 16.78 0.70 22.21
CA GLU A 262 18.04 1.31 22.66
C GLU A 262 18.12 2.80 22.27
N ALA A 263 17.77 3.13 21.01
CA ALA A 263 17.77 4.51 20.53
C ALA A 263 16.65 5.35 21.19
N ILE A 264 15.49 4.75 21.47
CA ILE A 264 14.38 5.39 22.19
C ILE A 264 14.83 5.78 23.60
N GLN A 265 15.50 4.87 24.31
CA GLN A 265 15.99 5.12 25.67
C GLN A 265 17.01 6.24 25.73
N GLN A 266 17.89 6.36 24.73
CA GLN A 266 18.88 7.44 24.65
C GLN A 266 18.24 8.83 24.50
N GLN A 267 17.05 8.92 23.90
CA GLN A 267 16.34 10.20 23.72
C GLN A 267 15.40 10.56 24.88
N LEU A 268 15.21 9.65 25.84
CA LEU A 268 14.27 9.81 26.93
C LEU A 268 14.97 10.12 28.25
N GLY A 269 14.35 10.96 29.06
CA GLY A 269 14.72 11.11 30.47
C GLY A 269 14.39 9.86 31.29
N GLY A 270 14.90 9.78 32.52
CA GLY A 270 14.80 8.57 33.34
C GLY A 270 13.37 8.07 33.60
N GLN A 271 12.38 8.95 33.82
CA GLN A 271 11.00 8.54 34.12
C GLN A 271 10.25 8.02 32.88
N ASP A 272 10.26 8.78 31.77
CA ASP A 272 9.63 8.37 30.51
C ASP A 272 10.24 7.05 29.98
N GLY A 273 11.57 6.91 30.12
CA GLY A 273 12.28 5.68 29.73
C GLY A 273 11.82 4.46 30.52
N GLN A 274 11.64 4.60 31.84
CA GLN A 274 11.13 3.51 32.69
C GLN A 274 9.70 3.11 32.33
N LEU A 275 8.82 4.08 32.06
CA LEU A 275 7.44 3.79 31.65
C LEU A 275 7.42 3.00 30.33
N LEU A 276 8.20 3.41 29.34
CA LEU A 276 8.25 2.72 28.05
C LEU A 276 8.86 1.32 28.15
N GLN A 277 9.84 1.10 29.03
CA GLN A 277 10.33 -0.24 29.35
C GLN A 277 9.24 -1.12 29.98
N GLN A 278 8.38 -0.56 30.83
CA GLN A 278 7.25 -1.30 31.39
C GLN A 278 6.23 -1.67 30.31
N VAL A 279 5.96 -0.76 29.36
CA VAL A 279 5.07 -1.05 28.22
C VAL A 279 5.67 -2.14 27.34
N GLU A 280 6.95 -2.06 27.00
CA GLU A 280 7.65 -3.10 26.23
C GLU A 280 7.58 -4.44 26.94
N ARG A 281 7.90 -4.49 28.24
CA ARG A 281 7.81 -5.71 29.03
C ARG A 281 6.40 -6.28 29.05
N PHE A 282 5.38 -5.44 29.23
CA PHE A 282 3.98 -5.87 29.14
C PHE A 282 3.67 -6.47 27.76
N LEU A 283 4.07 -5.79 26.69
CA LEU A 283 3.88 -6.30 25.34
C LEU A 283 4.65 -7.60 25.11
N GLN A 284 5.79 -7.81 25.75
CA GLN A 284 6.57 -9.04 25.59
C GLN A 284 5.98 -10.21 26.40
N GLU A 285 5.65 -9.99 27.67
CA GLU A 285 5.32 -11.03 28.65
C GLU A 285 3.82 -11.36 28.72
N ASN A 286 2.94 -10.47 28.25
CA ASN A 286 1.51 -10.74 28.34
C ASN A 286 1.08 -11.86 27.38
N ASP A 287 0.54 -12.95 27.93
CA ASP A 287 0.11 -14.14 27.19
C ASP A 287 -0.80 -13.84 25.99
N GLU A 288 -1.77 -12.94 26.14
CA GLU A 288 -2.70 -12.59 25.07
C GLU A 288 -2.00 -11.84 23.94
N THR A 289 -1.08 -10.93 24.27
CA THR A 289 -0.24 -10.28 23.26
C THR A 289 0.72 -11.26 22.58
N SER A 290 1.25 -12.24 23.32
CA SER A 290 2.13 -13.28 22.76
C SER A 290 1.40 -14.17 21.77
N LYS A 291 0.23 -14.72 22.18
CA LYS A 291 -0.65 -15.50 21.28
C LYS A 291 -1.08 -14.70 20.07
N LEU A 292 -1.33 -13.40 20.23
CA LEU A 292 -1.66 -12.51 19.12
C LEU A 292 -0.49 -12.43 18.13
N ARG A 293 0.74 -12.24 18.61
CA ARG A 293 1.94 -12.23 17.75
C ARG A 293 2.14 -13.56 17.04
N GLU A 294 1.96 -14.69 17.73
CA GLU A 294 2.05 -16.01 17.10
C GLU A 294 1.03 -16.18 15.96
N ARG A 295 -0.21 -15.71 16.16
CA ARG A 295 -1.24 -15.70 15.10
C ARG A 295 -0.88 -14.75 13.95
N GLN A 296 -0.12 -13.70 14.24
CA GLN A 296 0.35 -12.71 13.28
C GLN A 296 1.71 -13.07 12.65
N ALA A 297 2.39 -14.12 13.11
CA ALA A 297 3.69 -14.57 12.59
C ALA A 297 3.64 -15.01 11.11
N LEU A 298 2.44 -15.13 10.53
CA LEU A 298 2.24 -15.23 9.08
C LEU A 298 2.71 -13.97 8.32
N VAL A 299 2.95 -12.86 9.04
CA VAL A 299 3.47 -11.61 8.52
C VAL A 299 4.82 -11.37 9.17
N ASP A 300 5.87 -11.35 8.36
CA ASP A 300 7.20 -10.93 8.81
C ASP A 300 7.24 -9.40 8.97
N LEU A 301 6.62 -8.90 10.04
CA LEU A 301 6.64 -7.47 10.39
C LEU A 301 8.04 -7.01 10.78
N GLN A 302 8.88 -7.92 11.28
CA GLN A 302 10.27 -7.62 11.64
C GLN A 302 11.12 -7.35 10.38
N GLY A 303 10.87 -8.10 9.31
CA GLY A 303 11.50 -7.93 8.00
C GLY A 303 10.94 -6.79 7.15
N PHE A 304 9.99 -5.97 7.66
CA PHE A 304 9.44 -4.86 6.90
C PHE A 304 10.53 -3.87 6.45
N SER A 305 10.51 -3.56 5.17
CA SER A 305 11.35 -2.55 4.54
C SER A 305 10.54 -1.78 3.52
N LEU A 306 10.43 -0.46 3.68
CA LEU A 306 9.74 0.39 2.73
C LEU A 306 10.36 0.32 1.32
N ALA A 307 11.69 0.25 1.23
CA ALA A 307 12.40 0.10 -0.02
C ALA A 307 12.05 -1.22 -0.74
N HIS A 308 11.86 -2.31 0.02
CA HIS A 308 11.42 -3.59 -0.53
C HIS A 308 9.96 -3.52 -0.98
N GLU A 309 9.07 -2.98 -0.14
CA GLU A 309 7.62 -2.90 -0.40
C GLU A 309 7.30 -1.98 -1.59
N THR A 310 8.13 -0.96 -1.84
CA THR A 310 8.05 -0.08 -3.03
C THR A 310 8.91 -0.55 -4.22
N SER A 311 9.40 -1.79 -4.19
CA SER A 311 10.11 -2.41 -5.31
C SER A 311 9.20 -3.29 -6.17
N LEU A 312 9.68 -3.72 -7.34
CA LEU A 312 8.98 -4.70 -8.16
C LEU A 312 8.73 -6.01 -7.40
N GLN A 313 9.63 -6.38 -6.48
CA GLN A 313 9.49 -7.58 -5.68
C GLN A 313 8.37 -7.40 -4.64
N GLY A 314 8.34 -6.29 -3.91
CA GLY A 314 7.27 -6.03 -2.93
C GLY A 314 5.89 -5.84 -3.59
N VAL A 315 5.83 -5.09 -4.69
CA VAL A 315 4.57 -4.75 -5.36
C VAL A 315 4.00 -5.92 -6.19
N PHE A 316 4.86 -6.73 -6.83
CA PHE A 316 4.44 -7.78 -7.76
C PHE A 316 4.91 -9.20 -7.41
N GLY A 317 5.74 -9.39 -6.38
CA GLY A 317 6.33 -10.69 -6.05
C GLY A 317 7.39 -11.16 -7.07
N VAL A 318 8.00 -10.23 -7.81
CA VAL A 318 8.96 -10.54 -8.88
C VAL A 318 10.36 -10.11 -8.50
N SER A 319 11.29 -11.07 -8.51
CA SER A 319 12.72 -10.81 -8.31
C SER A 319 13.38 -10.51 -9.65
N VAL A 320 14.05 -9.36 -9.75
CA VAL A 320 14.85 -9.00 -10.93
C VAL A 320 16.28 -9.48 -10.70
N MET A 321 16.65 -10.64 -11.25
CA MET A 321 18.06 -11.03 -11.27
C MET A 321 18.82 -10.10 -12.22
N HIS A 322 19.77 -9.34 -11.68
CA HIS A 322 20.77 -8.66 -12.49
C HIS A 322 21.75 -9.71 -12.99
N THR A 323 21.58 -10.17 -14.23
CA THR A 323 22.62 -10.94 -14.91
C THR A 323 23.77 -10.00 -15.24
N ALA A 324 24.76 -9.96 -14.34
CA ALA A 324 26.02 -9.27 -14.59
C ALA A 324 26.66 -9.88 -15.86
N GLY A 325 26.85 -9.04 -16.90
CA GLY A 325 27.82 -9.32 -17.95
C GLY A 325 27.33 -9.79 -19.32
N CYS A 326 26.03 -9.76 -19.65
CA CYS A 326 25.62 -10.02 -21.04
C CYS A 326 24.42 -9.16 -21.43
N ALA A 327 24.52 -8.48 -22.58
CA ALA A 327 23.48 -7.63 -23.18
C ALA A 327 22.24 -8.43 -23.66
N ARG A 328 21.78 -9.42 -22.89
CA ARG A 328 20.64 -10.28 -23.22
C ARG A 328 19.68 -10.36 -22.05
N ARG A 329 18.52 -9.73 -22.29
CA ARG A 329 17.17 -9.88 -21.70
C ARG A 329 17.10 -10.20 -20.20
N PRO A 330 16.47 -9.33 -19.37
CA PRO A 330 16.20 -9.67 -17.98
C PRO A 330 15.29 -10.91 -17.90
N SER A 331 15.70 -11.92 -17.12
CA SER A 331 14.86 -13.06 -16.76
C SER A 331 14.03 -12.73 -15.53
N LEU A 332 12.71 -12.68 -15.67
CA LEU A 332 11.77 -12.46 -14.57
C LEU A 332 11.35 -13.81 -13.98
N HIS A 333 11.61 -14.03 -12.69
CA HIS A 333 11.07 -15.16 -11.95
C HIS A 333 9.90 -14.67 -11.08
N LEU A 334 8.71 -15.22 -11.31
CA LEU A 334 7.53 -15.00 -10.47
C LEU A 334 7.60 -15.97 -9.28
N HIS A 335 7.65 -15.45 -8.06
CA HIS A 335 7.38 -16.25 -6.88
C HIS A 335 5.89 -16.25 -6.59
N SER A 336 5.29 -17.43 -6.40
CA SER A 336 3.90 -17.54 -5.97
C SER A 336 3.76 -17.08 -4.52
N HIS A 337 2.93 -16.07 -4.29
CA HIS A 337 2.46 -15.58 -2.99
C HIS A 337 3.51 -15.04 -2.01
N GLN A 338 3.89 -13.77 -2.18
CA GLN A 338 4.19 -12.89 -1.05
C GLN A 338 3.09 -11.82 -1.00
N GLN A 339 2.30 -11.80 0.07
CA GLN A 339 1.40 -10.69 0.35
C GLN A 339 2.23 -9.59 1.04
N SER A 340 2.15 -8.34 0.56
CA SER A 340 2.80 -7.19 1.22
C SER A 340 2.44 -7.12 2.70
N ALA A 341 3.37 -6.71 3.57
CA ALA A 341 3.13 -6.61 5.01
C ALA A 341 1.98 -5.62 5.32
N LEU A 342 1.83 -4.56 4.52
CA LEU A 342 0.71 -3.61 4.60
C LEU A 342 -0.62 -4.23 4.14
N GLY A 343 -0.60 -5.04 3.08
CA GLY A 343 -1.76 -5.82 2.64
C GLY A 343 -2.23 -6.81 3.70
N LEU A 344 -1.28 -7.45 4.39
CA LEU A 344 -1.54 -8.37 5.49
C LEU A 344 -1.99 -7.66 6.78
N CYS A 345 -1.48 -6.47 7.12
CA CYS A 345 -2.01 -5.67 8.23
C CYS A 345 -3.46 -5.20 7.97
N ALA A 346 -3.83 -4.89 6.74
CA ALA A 346 -5.24 -4.61 6.40
C ALA A 346 -6.10 -5.87 6.40
N VAL A 347 -5.55 -7.04 6.04
CA VAL A 347 -6.20 -8.34 6.26
C VAL A 347 -6.34 -8.62 7.76
N LEU A 348 -5.38 -8.28 8.61
CA LEU A 348 -5.48 -8.43 10.07
C LEU A 348 -6.59 -7.53 10.66
N CYS A 349 -6.72 -6.29 10.18
CA CYS A 349 -7.85 -5.41 10.54
C CYS A 349 -9.20 -5.93 10.01
N SER A 350 -9.22 -6.61 8.86
CA SER A 350 -10.43 -7.17 8.23
C SER A 350 -10.84 -8.55 8.81
N CYS A 351 -9.87 -9.39 9.18
CA CYS A 351 -10.08 -10.69 9.85
C CYS A 351 -10.65 -10.50 11.25
N VAL A 352 -10.27 -9.42 11.95
CA VAL A 352 -10.93 -9.03 13.20
C VAL A 352 -12.40 -8.67 12.96
N HIS A 353 -12.76 -8.12 11.79
CA HIS A 353 -14.16 -7.81 11.45
C HIS A 353 -15.00 -9.08 11.29
N VAL A 354 -14.47 -10.14 10.67
CA VAL A 354 -15.14 -11.44 10.51
C VAL A 354 -15.29 -12.15 11.86
N THR A 355 -14.28 -12.11 12.74
CA THR A 355 -14.40 -12.68 14.08
C THR A 355 -15.26 -11.83 15.02
N ALA A 356 -15.34 -10.51 14.82
CA ALA A 356 -16.19 -9.62 15.61
C ALA A 356 -17.67 -9.72 15.20
N GLU A 357 -17.99 -9.89 13.92
CA GLU A 357 -19.36 -10.19 13.47
C GLU A 357 -19.82 -11.60 13.91
N GLN A 358 -18.92 -12.59 13.89
CA GLN A 358 -19.22 -13.93 14.42
C GLN A 358 -19.27 -13.98 15.95
N GLY A 359 -18.49 -13.15 16.64
CA GLY A 359 -18.52 -13.00 18.10
C GLY A 359 -19.74 -12.21 18.58
N SER A 360 -20.15 -11.18 17.85
CA SER A 360 -21.34 -10.37 18.17
C SER A 360 -22.64 -11.13 17.90
N ASN A 361 -22.68 -12.02 16.89
CA ASN A 361 -23.83 -12.90 16.67
C ASN A 361 -23.93 -14.05 17.71
N LYS A 362 -22.81 -14.49 18.29
CA LYS A 362 -22.83 -15.46 19.40
C LYS A 362 -23.16 -14.81 20.75
N LEU A 363 -22.73 -13.57 21.00
CA LEU A 363 -23.16 -12.81 22.18
C LEU A 363 -24.62 -12.34 22.08
N ALA A 364 -25.11 -11.98 20.88
CA ALA A 364 -26.54 -11.69 20.68
C ALA A 364 -27.42 -12.95 20.82
N ALA A 365 -26.93 -14.13 20.41
CA ALA A 365 -27.64 -15.39 20.60
C ALA A 365 -27.61 -15.90 22.06
N CYS A 366 -26.56 -15.59 22.84
CA CYS A 366 -26.49 -15.93 24.26
C CYS A 366 -27.24 -14.97 25.19
N VAL A 367 -27.62 -13.77 24.73
CA VAL A 367 -28.36 -12.78 25.54
C VAL A 367 -29.88 -12.84 25.32
N CYS A 368 -30.37 -13.65 24.38
CA CYS A 368 -31.81 -13.78 24.09
C CYS A 368 -32.48 -15.10 24.51
N THR A 369 -31.84 -15.94 25.34
CA THR A 369 -32.44 -17.24 25.78
C THR A 369 -32.70 -17.40 27.28
N ASP A 370 -32.44 -16.39 28.13
CA ASP A 370 -32.75 -16.47 29.57
C ASP A 370 -33.75 -15.38 30.01
N GLY A 371 -34.96 -15.46 29.45
CA GLY A 371 -36.05 -14.53 29.73
C GLY A 371 -37.43 -15.19 29.76
N SER A 372 -37.54 -16.44 30.24
CA SER A 372 -38.83 -17.05 30.55
C SER A 372 -38.72 -18.16 31.60
N ALA A 373 -38.48 -17.78 32.86
CA ALA A 373 -38.93 -18.56 34.02
C ALA A 373 -38.81 -17.72 35.30
N ALA A 374 -39.96 -17.51 35.93
CA ALA A 374 -40.19 -17.20 37.35
C ALA A 374 -40.73 -15.81 37.70
N ARG A 375 -42.06 -15.83 37.93
CA ARG A 375 -42.96 -14.94 38.69
C ARG A 375 -43.55 -13.75 37.97
#